data_AF-A0A7Y0X7F0-F1
#
_entry.id   AF-A0A7Y0X7F0-F1
#
_cell.length_a   1.000
_cell.length_b   1.000
_cell.length_c   1.000
_cell.angle_alpha   90.00
_cell.angle_beta   90.00
_cell.angle_gamma   90.00
#
_symmetry.space_group_name_H-M   'P 1'
#
loop_
_entity.id
_entity.type
_entity.pdbx_description
1 polymer ?
#
loop_
_entity_poly.entity_id
_entity_poly.type
_entity_poly.pdbx_seq_one_letter_code
_entity_poly.pdbx_strand_id
1 'polypeptide(L)'
;PEVIRRHELYQSTIVNALQSSGLNIEAVAFGDMFCNGIADYRRSYIEPVGWECVFPLLGESSEKLAMEIIERGIQTMLITIDGRVLPPEWCGSWYDKALIESLPSQIDPCGENGEFHTLVTSSPSFQGH
;
A
#
# COMPACT_ATOMS: atom_id res chain seq x y z
N PRO A 1 -19.37 -1.04 -8.64
CA PRO A 1 -18.22 -1.56 -7.88
C PRO A 1 -18.16 -3.08 -7.99
N GLU A 2 -17.08 -3.64 -8.53
CA GLU A 2 -16.84 -5.08 -8.43
C GLU A 2 -16.72 -5.44 -6.95
N VAL A 3 -17.61 -6.33 -6.48
CA VAL A 3 -17.56 -6.81 -5.10
C VAL A 3 -16.31 -7.67 -4.96
N ILE A 4 -15.36 -7.23 -4.13
CA ILE A 4 -14.17 -8.03 -3.82
C ILE A 4 -14.64 -9.37 -3.25
N ARG A 5 -14.30 -10.44 -3.96
CA ARG A 5 -14.77 -11.78 -3.62
C ARG A 5 -14.17 -12.18 -2.27
N ARG A 6 -15.04 -12.60 -1.34
CA ARG A 6 -14.63 -13.13 -0.05
C ARG A 6 -13.62 -14.27 -0.21
N HIS A 7 -12.47 -14.14 0.44
CA HIS A 7 -11.45 -15.19 0.49
C HIS A 7 -11.29 -15.67 1.94
N GLU A 8 -12.13 -16.63 2.34
CA GLU A 8 -12.29 -17.06 3.74
C GLU A 8 -10.97 -17.47 4.40
N LEU A 9 -10.11 -18.17 3.66
CA LEU A 9 -8.79 -18.58 4.15
C LEU A 9 -7.89 -17.38 4.45
N TYR A 10 -7.94 -16.33 3.62
CA TYR A 10 -7.13 -15.13 3.81
C TYR A 10 -7.60 -14.36 5.05
N GLN A 11 -8.91 -14.12 5.14
CA GLN A 11 -9.53 -13.41 6.26
C GLN A 11 -9.25 -14.12 7.59
N SER A 12 -9.53 -15.41 7.67
CA SER A 12 -9.30 -16.20 8.89
C SER A 12 -7.83 -16.29 9.27
N THR A 13 -6.91 -16.39 8.30
CA THR A 13 -5.47 -16.41 8.58
C THR A 13 -5.01 -15.11 9.25
N ILE A 14 -5.45 -13.95 8.75
CA ILE A 14 -5.10 -12.65 9.35
C ILE A 14 -5.62 -12.56 10.77
N VAL A 15 -6.90 -12.83 10.97
CA VAL A 15 -7.54 -12.73 12.30
C VAL A 15 -6.84 -13.65 13.30
N ASN A 16 -6.63 -14.91 12.93
CA ASN A 16 -5.99 -15.89 13.81
C ASN A 16 -4.54 -15.49 14.14
N ALA A 17 -3.79 -14.97 13.18
CA ALA A 17 -2.42 -14.50 13.41
C ALA A 17 -2.39 -13.31 14.39
N LEU A 18 -3.29 -12.35 14.22
CA LEU A 18 -3.37 -11.20 15.12
C LEU A 18 -3.83 -11.60 16.53
N GLN A 19 -4.83 -12.49 16.66
CA GLN A 19 -5.30 -12.99 17.96
C GLN A 19 -4.23 -13.80 18.70
N SER A 20 -3.42 -14.57 17.97
CA SER A 20 -2.33 -15.37 18.55
C SER A 20 -1.05 -14.58 18.80
N SER A 21 -0.97 -13.31 18.39
CA SER A 21 0.22 -12.47 18.56
C SER A 21 0.54 -12.12 20.03
N GLY A 22 -0.46 -12.19 20.92
CA GLY A 22 -0.34 -11.74 22.32
C GLY A 22 -0.28 -10.22 22.49
N LEU A 23 -0.44 -9.45 21.41
CA LEU A 23 -0.49 -7.99 21.45
C LEU A 23 -1.88 -7.50 21.88
N ASN A 24 -1.91 -6.39 22.61
CA ASN A 24 -3.16 -5.65 22.82
C ASN A 24 -3.42 -4.77 21.59
N ILE A 25 -4.31 -5.22 20.71
CA ILE A 25 -4.64 -4.55 19.46
C ILE A 25 -5.98 -3.84 19.62
N GLU A 26 -6.01 -2.54 19.33
CA GLU A 26 -7.24 -1.73 19.31
C GLU A 26 -7.69 -1.44 17.87
N ALA A 27 -6.73 -1.33 16.95
CA ALA A 27 -6.99 -0.98 15.55
C ALA A 27 -6.00 -1.67 14.60
N VAL A 28 -6.42 -1.83 13.34
CA VAL A 28 -5.60 -2.30 12.22
C VAL A 28 -5.63 -1.24 11.13
N ALA A 29 -4.46 -0.68 10.80
CA ALA A 29 -4.31 0.28 9.72
C ALA A 29 -4.01 -0.42 8.40
N PHE A 30 -4.70 -0.02 7.33
CA PHE A 30 -4.47 -0.49 5.97
C PHE A 30 -4.01 0.66 5.08
N GLY A 31 -3.02 0.40 4.24
CA GLY A 31 -2.50 1.36 3.26
C GLY A 31 -3.29 1.42 1.95
N ASP A 32 -4.53 0.90 1.91
CA ASP A 32 -5.35 0.86 0.70
C ASP A 32 -5.71 2.31 0.27
N MET A 33 -5.48 2.67 -1.01
CA MET A 33 -5.76 4.01 -1.54
C MET A 33 -7.12 4.13 -2.27
N PHE A 34 -7.57 3.07 -2.95
CA PHE A 34 -8.77 3.15 -3.80
C PHE A 34 -10.12 2.97 -3.08
N CYS A 35 -11.08 3.83 -3.42
CA CYS A 35 -12.48 3.73 -3.01
C CYS A 35 -13.30 2.71 -3.84
N ASN A 36 -12.83 1.47 -3.95
CA ASN A 36 -13.43 0.43 -4.79
C ASN A 36 -14.24 -0.63 -4.01
N GLY A 37 -14.49 -0.40 -2.71
CA GLY A 37 -15.11 -1.37 -1.80
C GLY A 37 -14.10 -2.15 -0.94
N ILE A 38 -12.80 -1.89 -1.09
CA ILE A 38 -11.75 -2.50 -0.26
C ILE A 38 -11.92 -2.18 1.22
N ALA A 39 -12.33 -0.96 1.57
CA ALA A 39 -12.55 -0.59 2.96
C ALA A 39 -13.63 -1.47 3.61
N ASP A 40 -14.78 -1.64 2.95
CA ASP A 40 -15.86 -2.51 3.44
C ASP A 40 -15.43 -3.97 3.50
N TYR A 41 -14.63 -4.42 2.52
CA TYR A 41 -14.03 -5.74 2.55
C TYR A 41 -13.12 -5.95 3.78
N ARG A 42 -12.24 -5.00 4.11
CA ARG A 42 -11.38 -5.06 5.32
C ARG A 42 -12.22 -5.07 6.60
N ARG A 43 -13.20 -4.17 6.71
CA ARG A 43 -14.12 -4.08 7.85
C ARG A 43 -14.87 -5.38 8.10
N SER A 44 -15.29 -6.06 7.04
CA SER A 44 -16.12 -7.28 7.13
C SER A 44 -15.51 -8.42 7.95
N TYR A 45 -14.19 -8.44 8.19
CA TYR A 45 -13.52 -9.48 8.98
C TYR A 45 -12.70 -8.97 10.17
N ILE A 46 -12.34 -7.68 10.21
CA ILE A 46 -11.60 -7.08 11.33
C ILE A 46 -12.54 -6.54 12.40
N GLU A 47 -13.58 -5.79 12.03
CA GLU A 47 -14.49 -5.18 12.99
C GLU A 47 -15.33 -6.20 13.79
N PRO A 48 -15.80 -7.33 13.21
CA PRO A 48 -16.52 -8.36 13.99
C PRO A 48 -15.71 -8.99 15.13
N VAL A 49 -14.37 -8.89 15.10
CA VAL A 49 -13.52 -9.39 16.18
C VAL A 49 -13.09 -8.30 17.17
N GLY A 50 -13.64 -7.09 17.04
CA GLY A 50 -13.52 -6.01 18.02
C GLY A 50 -12.39 -5.00 17.75
N TRP A 51 -11.74 -5.05 16.59
CA TRP A 51 -10.70 -4.09 16.21
C TRP A 51 -11.22 -3.05 15.22
N GLU A 52 -10.80 -1.80 15.36
CA GLU A 52 -11.13 -0.73 14.42
C GLU A 52 -10.31 -0.86 13.12
N CYS A 53 -10.94 -0.66 11.96
CA CYS A 53 -10.22 -0.49 10.70
C CYS A 53 -9.88 0.98 10.45
N VAL A 54 -8.59 1.28 10.25
CA VAL A 54 -8.10 2.63 9.93
C VAL A 54 -7.58 2.66 8.50
N PHE A 55 -7.95 3.69 7.73
CA PHE A 55 -7.58 3.84 6.31
C PHE A 55 -7.00 5.24 6.04
N PRO A 56 -5.72 5.50 6.40
CA PRO A 56 -5.14 6.83 6.33
C PRO A 56 -5.01 7.39 4.90
N LEU A 57 -4.95 6.53 3.89
CA LEU A 57 -4.63 6.89 2.51
C LEU A 57 -5.85 6.81 1.56
N LEU A 58 -7.00 6.39 2.08
CA LEU A 58 -8.16 6.09 1.24
C LEU A 58 -8.76 7.36 0.62
N GLY A 59 -8.78 7.40 -0.71
CA GLY A 59 -9.30 8.55 -1.48
C GLY A 59 -8.32 9.71 -1.64
N GLU A 60 -7.08 9.56 -1.16
CA GLU A 60 -6.02 10.54 -1.39
C GLU A 60 -5.50 10.49 -2.84
N SER A 61 -4.88 11.60 -3.28
CA SER A 61 -4.27 11.67 -4.62
C SER A 61 -2.94 10.92 -4.64
N SER A 62 -2.79 10.02 -5.62
CA SER A 62 -1.55 9.28 -5.83
C SER A 62 -0.36 10.22 -6.04
N GLU A 63 -0.52 11.32 -6.78
CA GLU A 63 0.53 12.31 -7.00
C GLU A 63 0.99 12.96 -5.69
N LYS A 64 0.06 13.32 -4.81
CA LYS A 64 0.39 13.91 -3.52
C LYS A 64 1.12 12.92 -2.63
N LEU A 65 0.61 11.69 -2.54
CA LEU A 65 1.23 10.65 -1.71
C LEU A 65 2.62 10.25 -2.22
N ALA A 66 2.79 10.15 -3.54
CA ALA A 66 4.07 9.90 -4.19
C ALA A 66 5.13 10.95 -3.79
N MET A 67 4.76 12.23 -3.83
CA MET A 67 5.63 13.32 -3.40
C MET A 67 5.86 13.29 -1.88
N GLU A 68 4.84 12.99 -1.09
CA GLU A 68 4.94 12.92 0.37
C GLU A 68 5.92 11.83 0.85
N ILE A 69 6.00 10.68 0.16
CA ILE A 69 6.99 9.63 0.44
C ILE A 69 8.41 10.23 0.40
N ILE A 70 8.72 11.00 -0.64
CA ILE A 70 10.03 11.63 -0.83
C ILE A 70 10.26 12.72 0.22
N GLU A 71 9.28 13.59 0.45
CA GLU A 71 9.36 14.69 1.41
C GLU A 71 9.58 14.19 2.84
N ARG A 72 8.99 13.04 3.19
CA ARG A 72 9.19 12.36 4.48
C ARG A 72 10.53 11.63 4.60
N GLY A 73 11.36 11.64 3.56
CA GLY A 73 12.66 10.96 3.55
C GLY A 73 12.56 9.44 3.53
N ILE A 74 11.44 8.89 3.03
CA ILE A 74 11.27 7.44 2.86
C ILE A 74 12.00 7.06 1.57
N GLN A 75 13.11 6.33 1.69
CA GLN A 75 13.89 5.89 0.53
C GLN A 75 13.34 4.58 0.00
N THR A 76 12.79 4.62 -1.21
CA THR A 76 12.17 3.47 -1.86
C THR A 76 12.79 3.21 -3.24
N MET A 77 12.75 1.96 -3.68
CA MET A 77 13.30 1.52 -4.97
C MET A 77 12.29 0.63 -5.67
N LEU A 78 12.20 0.73 -6.99
CA LEU A 78 11.37 -0.16 -7.81
C LEU A 78 11.99 -1.56 -7.82
N ILE A 79 11.25 -2.56 -7.35
CA ILE A 79 11.72 -3.96 -7.30
C ILE A 79 11.05 -4.85 -8.35
N THR A 80 9.88 -4.44 -8.84
CA THR A 80 9.20 -5.09 -9.96
C THR A 80 8.51 -4.04 -10.80
N ILE A 81 8.41 -4.27 -12.10
CA ILE A 81 7.71 -3.41 -13.05
C ILE A 81 6.88 -4.27 -14.00
N ASP A 82 5.76 -3.77 -14.49
CA ASP A 82 5.04 -4.36 -15.61
C ASP A 82 5.68 -3.92 -16.93
N GLY A 83 6.44 -4.85 -17.53
CA GLY A 83 7.19 -4.60 -18.76
C GLY A 83 6.32 -4.30 -20.00
N ARG A 84 4.99 -4.41 -19.88
CA ARG A 84 4.05 -4.01 -20.94
C ARG A 84 3.83 -2.49 -20.97
N VAL A 85 3.99 -1.82 -19.83
CA VAL A 85 3.66 -0.40 -19.67
C VAL A 85 4.85 0.45 -19.24
N LEU A 86 5.90 -0.17 -18.66
CA LEU A 86 7.14 0.49 -18.27
C LEU A 86 8.38 -0.19 -18.87
N PRO A 87 9.46 0.56 -19.16
CA PRO A 87 10.71 -0.02 -19.65
C PRO A 87 11.39 -0.92 -18.59
N PRO A 88 11.91 -2.11 -18.95
CA PRO A 88 12.54 -3.03 -18.00
C PRO A 88 13.71 -2.45 -17.20
N GLU A 89 14.43 -1.49 -17.79
CA GLU A 89 15.56 -0.80 -17.18
C GLU A 89 15.17 0.09 -15.97
N TRP A 90 13.87 0.33 -15.76
CA TRP A 90 13.38 1.04 -14.59
C TRP A 90 13.39 0.17 -13.33
N CYS A 91 13.40 -1.16 -13.47
CA CYS A 91 13.56 -2.05 -12.33
C CYS A 91 14.93 -1.83 -11.67
N GLY A 92 14.94 -1.60 -10.37
CA GLY A 92 16.12 -1.19 -9.60
C GLY A 92 16.36 0.32 -9.55
N SER A 93 15.51 1.13 -10.19
CA SER A 93 15.61 2.59 -10.09
C SER A 93 15.11 3.10 -8.75
N TRP A 94 15.75 4.16 -8.25
CA TRP A 94 15.29 4.88 -7.07
C TRP A 94 13.96 5.56 -7.36
N TYR A 95 13.05 5.47 -6.41
CA TYR A 95 11.79 6.20 -6.44
C TYR A 95 12.06 7.61 -5.91
N ASP A 96 12.39 8.51 -6.83
CA ASP A 96 12.67 9.90 -6.54
C ASP A 96 11.83 10.82 -7.43
N LYS A 97 12.03 12.13 -7.25
CA LYS A 97 11.28 13.13 -8.00
C LYS A 97 11.50 13.01 -9.51
N ALA A 98 12.73 12.65 -9.93
CA ALA A 98 13.05 12.53 -11.35
C ALA A 98 12.34 11.31 -11.97
N LEU A 99 12.26 10.20 -11.24
CA LEU A 99 11.46 9.04 -11.66
C LEU A 99 9.99 9.43 -11.81
N ILE A 100 9.39 10.06 -10.80
CA ILE A 100 7.97 10.45 -10.81
C ILE A 100 7.68 11.39 -11.98
N GLU A 101 8.51 12.42 -12.19
CA GLU A 101 8.35 13.36 -13.30
C GLU A 101 8.56 12.72 -14.68
N SER A 102 9.27 11.58 -14.73
CA SER A 102 9.51 10.84 -15.97
C SER A 102 8.40 9.82 -16.27
N LEU A 103 7.49 9.53 -15.33
CA LEU A 103 6.42 8.56 -15.53
C LEU A 103 5.51 8.99 -16.68
N PRO A 104 5.14 8.06 -17.59
CA PRO A 104 4.10 8.33 -18.57
C PRO A 104 2.79 8.74 -17.89
N SER A 105 2.04 9.66 -18.48
CA SER A 105 0.83 10.26 -17.87
C SER A 105 -0.28 9.27 -17.51
N GLN A 106 -0.25 8.06 -18.06
CA GLN A 106 -1.20 6.99 -17.79
C GLN A 106 -0.80 6.08 -16.62
N ILE A 107 0.41 6.23 -16.08
CA ILE A 107 0.92 5.39 -15.00
C ILE A 107 0.58 6.06 -13.67
N ASP A 108 -0.01 5.30 -12.75
CA ASP A 108 -0.23 5.78 -11.40
C ASP A 108 1.12 5.92 -10.68
N PRO A 109 1.45 7.08 -10.09
CA PRO A 109 2.74 7.32 -9.46
C PRO A 109 2.95 6.54 -8.17
N CYS A 110 1.91 5.93 -7.58
CA CYS A 110 2.02 4.97 -6.49
C CYS A 110 2.02 3.51 -6.98
N GLY A 111 1.83 3.26 -8.29
CA GLY A 111 1.81 1.92 -8.88
C GLY A 111 0.53 1.13 -8.57
N GLU A 112 -0.56 1.82 -8.21
CA GLU A 112 -1.78 1.20 -7.70
C GLU A 112 -2.53 0.32 -8.73
N ASN A 113 -2.27 0.47 -10.04
CA ASN A 113 -2.85 -0.40 -11.07
C ASN A 113 -1.92 -1.60 -11.42
N GLY A 114 -0.87 -1.83 -10.62
CA GLY A 114 0.07 -2.92 -10.80
C GLY A 114 1.22 -2.60 -11.77
N GLU A 115 1.47 -1.32 -12.04
CA GLU A 115 2.53 -0.88 -12.94
C GLU A 115 3.92 -1.18 -12.38
N PHE A 116 4.08 -1.10 -11.06
CA PHE A 116 5.32 -1.47 -10.36
C PHE A 116 5.06 -1.74 -8.88
N HIS A 117 6.04 -2.39 -8.22
CA HIS A 117 6.10 -2.46 -6.77
C HIS A 117 7.43 -1.91 -6.28
N THR A 118 7.40 -1.33 -5.08
CA THR A 118 8.56 -0.73 -4.44
C THR A 118 8.97 -1.51 -3.19
N LEU A 119 10.23 -1.32 -2.79
CA LEU A 119 10.75 -1.73 -1.49
C LEU A 119 11.20 -0.48 -0.74
N VAL A 120 10.73 -0.31 0.49
CA VAL A 120 11.26 0.69 1.42
C VAL A 120 12.60 0.18 1.96
N THR A 121 13.68 0.88 1.62
CA THR A 121 15.05 0.52 2.02
C THR A 121 15.51 1.30 3.25
N SER A 122 14.98 2.51 3.44
CA SER A 122 15.25 3.36 4.60
C SER A 122 14.06 4.28 4.85
N SER A 123 13.82 4.60 6.12
CA SER A 123 12.81 5.56 6.54
C SER A 123 13.23 6.13 7.90
N PRO A 124 12.94 7.41 8.21
CA PRO A 124 13.15 7.95 9.56
C PRO A 124 12.52 7.06 10.64
N SER A 125 11.38 6.43 10.35
CA SER A 125 10.68 5.53 11.29
C SER A 125 11.42 4.22 11.58
N PHE A 126 12.42 3.82 10.78
CA PHE A 126 13.20 2.60 11.04
C PHE A 126 14.19 2.76 12.19
N GLN A 127 14.48 4.00 12.62
CA GLN A 127 15.38 4.26 13.75
C GLN A 127 14.75 3.91 15.11
N GLY A 128 13.47 3.48 15.12
CA GLY A 128 12.72 3.25 16.35
C GLY A 128 12.29 4.56 17.02
N HIS A 129 11.52 4.43 18.08
CA HIS A 129 11.21 5.52 19.02
C HIS A 129 12.12 5.43 20.24
#